data_AF-A0A3P0XF81-F1
#
_entry.id   AF-A0A3P0XF81-F1
#
_cell.length_a   1.000
_cell.length_b   1.000
_cell.length_c   1.000
_cell.angle_alpha   90.00
_cell.angle_beta   90.00
_cell.angle_gamma   90.00
#
_symmetry.space_group_name_H-M   'P 1'
#
loop_
_entity.id
_entity.type
_entity.pdbx_description
1 polymer ?
#
loop_
_entity_poly.entity_id
_entity_poly.type
_entity_poly.pdbx_seq_one_letter_code
_entity_poly.pdbx_strand_id
1 'polypeptide(L)'
;MLGVILQDLRRALWKAFGHNAFTIAKAAAYSQLLSLFPALLVAAKLLSATPTSSAVRDDVRALLFDVLPSDTMSLADTYFKPNSQNSHRVVISAGIVAVAASMGVMLSLMEGFRRAYRLPRGQFGFWKERMVALLLIPSTLLPMLFATTFVVFGHQIELWMIEHSDHALRDWVLLAWRFVRWLIALATSVAVLQVIFHFSTAVRPPWLRTIPGALLATTTWFGSTMAYGWYVTRFADYSRVYGSLGAGIATMVWLYFVSIATLVGAEFNAQVYPMWDEQGASTMAEDDVLEYPDSTPAFHHPDTGLAGS
;
A
#
# COMPACT_ATOMS: atom_id res chain seq x y z
N MET A 1 13.65 10.74 -23.68
CA MET A 1 12.93 10.50 -22.41
C MET A 1 12.28 9.12 -22.35
N LEU A 2 11.37 8.75 -23.26
CA LEU A 2 10.69 7.43 -23.22
C LEU A 2 11.66 6.22 -23.22
N GLY A 3 12.74 6.28 -24.01
CA GLY A 3 13.74 5.20 -24.05
C GLY A 3 14.46 4.97 -22.72
N VAL A 4 14.70 6.03 -21.93
CA VAL A 4 15.35 5.93 -20.62
C VAL A 4 14.40 5.29 -19.61
N ILE A 5 13.15 5.75 -19.58
CA ILE A 5 12.09 5.19 -18.70
C ILE A 5 11.87 3.70 -18.99
N LEU A 6 11.84 3.29 -20.26
CA LEU A 6 11.71 1.89 -20.66
C LEU A 6 12.92 1.05 -20.23
N GLN A 7 14.13 1.61 -20.32
CA GLN A 7 15.34 0.93 -19.84
C GLN A 7 15.32 0.77 -18.32
N ASP A 8 14.91 1.79 -17.58
CA ASP A 8 14.80 1.75 -16.12
C ASP A 8 13.70 0.79 -15.66
N LEU A 9 12.57 0.75 -16.36
CA LEU A 9 11.52 -0.25 -16.12
C LEU A 9 12.04 -1.67 -16.34
N ARG A 10 12.74 -1.93 -17.45
CA ARG A 10 13.35 -3.24 -17.73
C ARG A 10 14.35 -3.63 -16.64
N ARG A 11 15.18 -2.69 -16.20
CA ARG A 11 16.15 -2.90 -15.11
C ARG A 11 15.45 -3.18 -13.78
N ALA A 12 14.38 -2.44 -13.47
CA ALA A 12 13.58 -2.62 -12.27
C ALA A 12 12.94 -4.01 -12.23
N LEU A 13 12.38 -4.49 -13.34
CA LEU A 13 11.84 -5.85 -13.44
C LEU A 13 12.92 -6.91 -13.19
N TRP A 14 14.10 -6.78 -13.82
CA TRP A 14 15.19 -7.73 -13.60
C TRP A 14 15.72 -7.71 -12.17
N LYS A 15 15.87 -6.53 -11.57
CA LYS A 15 16.30 -6.41 -10.17
C LYS A 15 15.24 -6.91 -9.20
N ALA A 16 13.95 -6.75 -9.49
CA ALA A 16 12.87 -7.33 -8.69
C ALA A 16 13.03 -8.86 -8.57
N PHE A 17 13.42 -9.55 -9.64
CA PHE A 17 13.81 -10.96 -9.57
C PHE A 17 15.04 -11.18 -8.69
N GLY A 18 16.14 -10.46 -8.94
CA GLY A 18 17.40 -10.61 -8.21
C GLY A 18 17.32 -10.28 -6.71
N HIS A 19 16.45 -9.34 -6.32
CA HIS A 19 16.24 -8.91 -4.95
C HIS A 19 15.14 -9.72 -4.22
N ASN A 20 14.62 -10.78 -4.86
CA ASN A 20 13.57 -11.68 -4.35
C ASN A 20 12.21 -11.01 -4.09
N ALA A 21 11.83 -9.98 -4.86
CA ALA A 21 10.53 -9.33 -4.71
C ALA A 21 9.37 -10.33 -4.87
N PHE A 22 9.48 -11.34 -5.73
CA PHE A 22 8.46 -12.38 -5.89
C PHE A 22 8.28 -13.22 -4.63
N THR A 23 9.35 -13.62 -3.95
CA THR A 23 9.26 -14.37 -2.69
C THR A 23 8.66 -13.52 -1.58
N ILE A 24 9.06 -12.25 -1.52
CA ILE A 24 8.52 -11.28 -0.54
C ILE A 24 7.05 -11.00 -0.81
N ALA A 25 6.65 -10.87 -2.08
CA ALA A 25 5.26 -10.71 -2.47
C ALA A 25 4.39 -11.92 -2.08
N LYS A 26 4.92 -13.15 -2.14
CA LYS A 26 4.21 -14.34 -1.63
C LYS A 26 3.98 -14.25 -0.12
N ALA A 27 4.99 -13.82 0.63
CA ALA A 27 4.87 -13.64 2.08
C ALA A 27 3.85 -12.54 2.42
N ALA A 28 3.89 -11.41 1.71
CA ALA A 28 2.91 -10.34 1.85
C ALA A 28 1.49 -10.84 1.53
N ALA A 29 1.29 -11.53 0.40
CA ALA A 29 0.00 -12.08 0.00
C ALA A 29 -0.56 -13.10 1.00
N TYR A 30 0.29 -13.96 1.56
CA TYR A 30 -0.10 -14.87 2.64
C TYR A 30 -0.57 -14.10 3.87
N SER A 31 0.18 -13.08 4.32
CA SER A 31 -0.21 -12.24 5.45
C SER A 31 -1.48 -11.42 5.17
N GLN A 32 -1.69 -10.96 3.94
CA GLN A 32 -2.92 -10.27 3.51
C GLN A 32 -4.14 -11.21 3.56
N LEU A 33 -3.99 -12.44 3.08
CA LEU A 33 -5.06 -13.43 3.15
C LEU A 33 -5.37 -13.82 4.61
N LEU A 34 -4.35 -13.97 5.44
CA LEU A 34 -4.50 -14.28 6.87
C LEU A 34 -5.19 -13.15 7.65
N SER A 35 -4.94 -11.88 7.28
CA SER A 35 -5.62 -10.74 7.91
C SER A 35 -7.06 -10.56 7.44
N LEU A 36 -7.40 -11.02 6.23
CA LEU A 36 -8.72 -10.85 5.63
C LEU A 36 -9.84 -11.47 6.47
N PHE A 37 -9.73 -12.74 6.86
CA PHE A 37 -10.83 -13.41 7.59
C PHE A 37 -11.14 -12.77 8.95
N PRO A 38 -10.15 -12.51 9.83
CA PRO A 38 -10.42 -11.82 11.08
C PRO A 38 -10.86 -10.37 10.89
N ALA A 39 -10.36 -9.68 9.84
CA ALA A 39 -10.82 -8.33 9.51
C ALA A 39 -12.29 -8.31 9.07
N LEU A 40 -12.74 -9.30 8.29
CA LEU A 40 -14.14 -9.45 7.88
C LEU A 40 -15.06 -9.66 9.10
N LEU A 41 -14.61 -10.44 10.11
CA LEU A 41 -15.37 -10.61 11.36
C LEU A 41 -15.52 -9.29 12.13
N VAL A 42 -14.44 -8.51 12.24
CA VAL A 42 -14.50 -7.19 12.88
C VAL A 42 -15.41 -6.24 12.09
N ALA A 43 -15.29 -6.22 10.76
CA ALA A 43 -16.12 -5.41 9.88
C ALA A 43 -17.62 -5.77 10.02
N ALA A 44 -17.95 -7.07 10.02
CA ALA A 44 -19.33 -7.54 10.23
C ALA A 44 -19.89 -7.09 11.59
N LYS A 45 -19.08 -7.12 12.65
CA LYS A 45 -19.49 -6.62 13.96
C LYS A 45 -19.73 -5.11 13.95
N LEU A 46 -18.83 -4.33 13.37
CA LEU A 46 -18.98 -2.88 13.26
C LEU A 46 -20.22 -2.50 12.44
N LEU A 47 -20.49 -3.23 11.35
CA LEU A 47 -21.66 -3.00 10.52
C LEU A 47 -22.96 -3.35 11.25
N SER A 48 -23.01 -4.49 11.95
CA SER A 48 -24.19 -4.88 12.74
C SER A 48 -24.51 -3.92 13.89
N ALA A 49 -23.48 -3.26 14.45
CA ALA A 49 -23.63 -2.23 15.47
C ALA A 49 -24.08 -0.87 14.89
N THR A 50 -23.92 -0.64 13.59
CA THR A 50 -24.31 0.61 12.94
C THR A 50 -25.81 0.59 12.63
N PRO A 51 -26.56 1.67 12.91
CA PRO A 51 -27.95 1.81 12.51
C PRO A 51 -28.06 2.07 10.99
N THR A 52 -27.71 1.07 10.18
CA THR A 52 -27.80 1.12 8.71
C THR A 52 -29.12 0.49 8.23
N SER A 53 -29.60 0.84 7.03
CA SER A 53 -30.76 0.19 6.41
C SER A 53 -30.56 -1.33 6.32
N SER A 54 -31.66 -2.08 6.41
CA SER A 54 -31.63 -3.56 6.30
C SER A 54 -30.98 -4.03 5.00
N ALA A 55 -31.20 -3.32 3.89
CA ALA A 55 -30.62 -3.63 2.59
C ALA A 55 -29.08 -3.71 2.58
N VAL A 56 -28.39 -2.74 3.19
CA VAL A 56 -26.91 -2.75 3.24
C VAL A 56 -26.39 -3.89 4.12
N ARG A 57 -27.13 -4.24 5.18
CA ARG A 57 -26.78 -5.39 6.02
C ARG A 57 -26.95 -6.70 5.27
N ASP A 58 -28.00 -6.83 4.47
CA ASP A 58 -28.28 -8.04 3.69
C ASP A 58 -27.27 -8.23 2.55
N ASP A 59 -26.87 -7.15 1.85
CA ASP A 59 -25.85 -7.18 0.80
C ASP A 59 -24.47 -7.61 1.34
N VAL A 60 -24.03 -7.03 2.46
CA VAL A 60 -22.75 -7.40 3.08
C VAL A 60 -22.81 -8.83 3.63
N ARG A 61 -23.95 -9.25 4.15
CA ARG A 61 -24.15 -10.63 4.62
C ARG A 61 -24.07 -11.61 3.45
N ALA A 62 -24.67 -11.30 2.31
CA ALA A 62 -24.58 -12.11 1.10
C ALA A 62 -23.13 -12.26 0.59
N LEU A 63 -22.38 -11.15 0.56
CA LEU A 63 -20.95 -11.17 0.17
C LEU A 63 -20.09 -12.00 1.12
N LEU A 64 -20.35 -11.94 2.44
CA LEU A 64 -19.65 -12.76 3.43
C LEU A 64 -19.98 -14.24 3.28
N PHE A 65 -21.23 -14.58 2.95
CA PHE A 65 -21.66 -15.97 2.75
C PHE A 65 -21.10 -16.60 1.48
N ASP A 66 -20.80 -15.82 0.46
CA ASP A 66 -20.19 -16.32 -0.79
C ASP A 66 -18.70 -16.65 -0.61
N VAL A 67 -18.03 -16.03 0.37
CA VAL A 67 -16.59 -16.19 0.63
C VAL A 67 -16.32 -17.20 1.75
N LEU A 68 -17.23 -17.38 2.70
CA LEU A 68 -17.07 -18.32 3.81
C LEU A 68 -17.48 -19.75 3.39
N PRO A 69 -16.67 -20.78 3.70
CA PRO A 69 -17.07 -22.17 3.53
C PRO A 69 -18.40 -22.48 4.23
N SER A 70 -19.21 -23.37 3.66
CA SER A 70 -20.52 -23.76 4.22
C SER A 70 -20.46 -24.21 5.69
N ASP A 71 -19.34 -24.80 6.10
CA ASP A 71 -19.16 -25.33 7.45
C ASP A 71 -18.89 -24.24 8.50
N THR A 72 -18.45 -23.04 8.11
CA THR A 72 -18.28 -21.88 9.01
C THR A 72 -19.54 -21.00 9.10
N MET A 73 -20.63 -21.34 8.39
CA MET A 73 -21.90 -20.60 8.42
C MET A 73 -22.55 -20.58 9.81
N SER A 74 -22.46 -21.67 10.57
CA SER A 74 -22.99 -21.76 11.94
C SER A 74 -22.26 -20.80 12.91
N LEU A 75 -20.97 -20.57 12.67
CA LEU A 75 -20.18 -19.58 13.39
C LEU A 75 -20.60 -18.17 12.98
N ALA A 76 -20.73 -17.90 11.67
CA ALA A 76 -21.21 -16.62 11.15
C ALA A 76 -22.58 -16.21 11.73
N ASP A 77 -23.56 -17.12 11.76
CA ASP A 77 -24.88 -16.86 12.34
C ASP A 77 -24.86 -16.61 13.85
N THR A 78 -23.90 -17.22 14.57
CA THR A 78 -23.67 -16.93 15.99
C THR A 78 -23.08 -15.53 16.19
N TYR A 79 -22.34 -14.99 15.22
CA TYR A 79 -21.75 -13.65 15.26
C TYR A 79 -22.71 -12.52 14.88
N PHE A 80 -23.66 -12.78 13.97
CA PHE A 80 -24.70 -11.80 13.61
C PHE A 80 -25.80 -11.66 14.67
N LYS A 81 -25.86 -12.54 15.69
CA LYS A 81 -26.77 -12.39 16.82
C LYS A 81 -26.29 -11.27 17.76
N PRO A 82 -27.08 -10.20 17.98
CA PRO A 82 -26.63 -9.00 18.69
C PRO A 82 -26.20 -9.19 20.16
N ASN A 83 -26.46 -10.34 20.80
CA ASN A 83 -26.52 -10.41 22.26
C ASN A 83 -25.85 -11.62 22.95
N SER A 84 -24.82 -12.24 22.34
CA SER A 84 -24.04 -13.26 23.07
C SER A 84 -22.84 -12.63 23.79
N GLN A 85 -22.69 -12.86 25.10
CA GLN A 85 -21.55 -12.35 25.90
C GLN A 85 -20.18 -12.84 25.36
N ASN A 86 -20.16 -13.95 24.60
CA ASN A 86 -18.97 -14.46 23.93
C ASN A 86 -18.58 -13.66 22.67
N SER A 87 -19.46 -12.78 22.16
CA SER A 87 -19.24 -11.97 20.94
C SER A 87 -18.09 -10.96 21.10
N HIS A 88 -17.94 -10.33 22.27
CA HIS A 88 -16.95 -9.26 22.44
C HIS A 88 -15.51 -9.79 22.51
N ARG A 89 -15.27 -10.89 23.23
CA ARG A 89 -13.94 -11.52 23.33
C ARG A 89 -13.43 -12.03 21.98
N VAL A 90 -14.32 -12.62 21.18
CA VAL A 90 -13.97 -13.11 19.83
C VAL A 90 -13.66 -11.96 18.88
N VAL A 91 -14.39 -10.84 18.95
CA VAL A 91 -14.10 -9.68 18.11
C VAL A 91 -12.76 -9.03 18.49
N ILE A 92 -12.45 -8.95 19.79
CA ILE A 92 -11.15 -8.46 20.26
C ILE A 92 -10.02 -9.39 19.79
N SER A 93 -10.17 -10.71 19.95
CA SER A 93 -9.13 -11.65 19.50
C SER A 93 -8.96 -11.63 17.98
N ALA A 94 -10.06 -11.57 17.22
CA ALA A 94 -10.03 -11.41 15.77
C ALA A 94 -9.34 -10.10 15.35
N GLY A 95 -9.62 -8.99 16.05
CA GLY A 95 -8.95 -7.72 15.82
C GLY A 95 -7.44 -7.78 16.06
N ILE A 96 -7.01 -8.42 17.15
CA ILE A 96 -5.58 -8.62 17.45
C ILE A 96 -4.91 -9.45 16.34
N VAL A 97 -5.55 -10.54 15.89
CA VAL A 97 -5.02 -11.39 14.81
C VAL A 97 -4.99 -10.61 13.48
N ALA A 98 -6.03 -9.84 13.16
CA ALA A 98 -6.07 -9.01 11.96
C ALA A 98 -4.92 -7.99 11.94
N VAL A 99 -4.68 -7.31 13.06
CA VAL A 99 -3.60 -6.33 13.21
C VAL A 99 -2.23 -7.01 13.12
N ALA A 100 -2.04 -8.15 13.78
CA ALA A 100 -0.79 -8.90 13.73
C ALA A 100 -0.47 -9.39 12.31
N ALA A 101 -1.46 -9.93 11.61
CA ALA A 101 -1.31 -10.36 10.22
C ALA A 101 -1.05 -9.17 9.28
N SER A 102 -1.76 -8.05 9.47
CA SER A 102 -1.55 -6.81 8.71
C SER A 102 -0.16 -6.20 8.95
N MET A 103 0.37 -6.31 10.16
CA MET A 103 1.75 -5.93 10.47
C MET A 103 2.73 -6.81 9.68
N GLY A 104 2.45 -8.11 9.53
CA GLY A 104 3.21 -9.02 8.66
C GLY A 104 3.25 -8.59 7.19
N VAL A 105 2.14 -8.03 6.67
CA VAL A 105 2.09 -7.43 5.33
C VAL A 105 3.08 -6.28 5.22
N MET A 106 3.00 -5.32 6.14
CA MET A 106 3.85 -4.12 6.12
C MET A 106 5.32 -4.48 6.31
N LEU A 107 5.66 -5.39 7.23
CA LEU A 107 7.04 -5.87 7.42
C LEU A 107 7.60 -6.55 6.16
N SER A 108 6.78 -7.33 5.46
CA SER A 108 7.17 -7.96 4.19
C SER A 108 7.47 -6.89 3.12
N LEU A 109 6.59 -5.90 2.98
CA LEU A 109 6.80 -4.80 2.03
C LEU A 109 8.05 -3.97 2.39
N MET A 110 8.23 -3.63 3.67
CA MET A 110 9.42 -2.94 4.17
C MET A 110 10.72 -3.68 3.85
N GLU A 111 10.76 -5.01 4.05
CA GLU A 111 11.91 -5.83 3.65
C GLU A 111 12.15 -5.81 2.14
N GLY A 112 11.08 -5.81 1.34
CA GLY A 112 11.16 -5.67 -0.12
C GLY A 112 11.76 -4.33 -0.54
N PHE A 113 11.28 -3.23 0.04
CA PHE A 113 11.80 -1.89 -0.25
C PHE A 113 13.23 -1.71 0.21
N ARG A 114 13.58 -2.23 1.40
CA ARG A 114 14.95 -2.26 1.88
C ARG A 114 15.88 -2.92 0.85
N ARG A 115 15.46 -4.06 0.28
CA ARG A 115 16.26 -4.75 -0.76
C ARG A 115 16.31 -3.97 -2.07
N ALA A 116 15.22 -3.36 -2.50
CA ALA A 116 15.18 -2.51 -3.69
C ALA A 116 16.19 -1.37 -3.62
N TYR A 117 16.25 -0.67 -2.48
CA TYR A 117 17.23 0.39 -2.23
C TYR A 117 18.60 -0.11 -1.76
N ARG A 118 18.83 -1.43 -1.71
CA ARG A 118 20.10 -2.07 -1.29
C ARG A 118 20.58 -1.60 0.09
N LEU A 119 19.63 -1.36 0.98
CA LEU A 119 19.88 -0.85 2.31
C LEU A 119 20.34 -1.97 3.26
N PRO A 120 21.32 -1.72 4.16
CA PRO A 120 21.74 -2.71 5.16
C PRO A 120 20.58 -3.06 6.11
N ARG A 121 20.62 -4.28 6.66
CA ARG A 121 19.65 -4.75 7.66
C ARG A 121 19.82 -3.99 8.98
N GLY A 122 18.73 -3.87 9.74
CA GLY A 122 18.77 -3.39 11.13
C GLY A 122 18.73 -1.88 11.34
N GLN A 123 18.55 -1.06 10.29
CA GLN A 123 18.54 0.41 10.45
C GLN A 123 17.44 0.95 11.37
N PHE A 124 16.30 0.27 11.44
CA PHE A 124 15.25 0.63 12.39
C PHE A 124 15.48 0.02 13.78
N GLY A 125 16.17 -1.12 13.88
CA GLY A 125 16.08 -2.00 15.05
C GLY A 125 14.70 -2.69 15.15
N PHE A 126 14.61 -3.72 16.01
CA PHE A 126 13.45 -4.63 16.06
C PHE A 126 12.11 -3.94 16.41
N TRP A 127 12.12 -3.02 17.37
CA TRP A 127 10.92 -2.38 17.90
C TRP A 127 10.40 -1.24 17.02
N LYS A 128 11.31 -0.36 16.55
CA LYS A 128 10.94 0.76 15.67
C LYS A 128 10.36 0.27 14.35
N GLU A 129 10.92 -0.80 13.78
CA GLU A 129 10.41 -1.41 12.54
C GLU A 129 8.95 -1.85 12.68
N ARG A 130 8.61 -2.50 13.80
CA ARG A 130 7.23 -2.93 14.11
C ARG A 130 6.30 -1.76 14.38
N MET A 131 6.76 -0.73 15.08
CA MET A 131 5.95 0.48 15.29
C MET A 131 5.65 1.20 13.98
N VAL A 132 6.64 1.33 13.08
CA VAL A 132 6.43 1.89 11.75
C VAL A 132 5.44 1.04 10.95
N ALA A 133 5.62 -0.28 10.92
CA ALA A 133 4.69 -1.21 10.27
C ALA A 133 3.27 -1.07 10.84
N LEU A 134 3.12 -0.94 12.15
CA LEU A 134 1.83 -0.77 12.82
C LEU A 134 1.15 0.56 12.47
N LEU A 135 1.91 1.66 12.42
CA LEU A 135 1.40 2.98 12.03
C LEU A 135 1.05 3.07 10.54
N LEU A 136 1.75 2.30 9.70
CA LEU A 136 1.45 2.21 8.27
C LEU A 136 0.06 1.61 8.00
N ILE A 137 -0.44 0.70 8.84
CA ILE A 137 -1.74 0.06 8.66
C ILE A 137 -2.89 1.10 8.61
N PRO A 138 -3.17 1.91 9.65
CA PRO A 138 -4.25 2.89 9.58
C PRO A 138 -3.97 3.99 8.56
N SER A 139 -2.70 4.39 8.37
CA SER A 139 -2.34 5.43 7.40
C SER A 139 -2.66 5.05 5.94
N THR A 140 -2.68 3.76 5.64
CA THR A 140 -2.99 3.23 4.30
C THR A 140 -4.45 2.79 4.21
N LEU A 141 -4.98 2.18 5.28
CA LEU A 141 -6.35 1.67 5.33
C LEU A 141 -7.38 2.80 5.32
N LEU A 142 -7.22 3.86 6.13
CA LEU A 142 -8.23 4.91 6.24
C LEU A 142 -8.45 5.68 4.92
N PRO A 143 -7.41 6.16 4.20
CA PRO A 143 -7.62 6.81 2.92
C PRO A 143 -8.21 5.86 1.87
N MET A 144 -7.82 4.58 1.87
CA MET A 144 -8.34 3.61 0.91
C MET A 144 -9.82 3.27 1.18
N LEU A 145 -10.22 3.18 2.45
CA LEU A 145 -11.62 3.04 2.85
C LEU A 145 -12.43 4.27 2.42
N PHE A 146 -11.89 5.48 2.65
CA PHE A 146 -12.54 6.71 2.21
C PHE A 146 -12.70 6.75 0.68
N ALA A 147 -11.66 6.42 -0.08
CA ALA A 147 -11.73 6.37 -1.54
C ALA A 147 -12.74 5.32 -2.04
N THR A 148 -12.75 4.12 -1.43
CA THR A 148 -13.72 3.06 -1.78
C THR A 148 -15.15 3.52 -1.50
N THR A 149 -15.39 4.08 -0.31
CA THR A 149 -16.68 4.65 0.09
C THR A 149 -17.10 5.72 -0.90
N PHE A 150 -16.23 6.66 -1.22
CA PHE A 150 -16.48 7.72 -2.19
C PHE A 150 -16.83 7.18 -3.59
N VAL A 151 -16.13 6.15 -4.07
CA VAL A 151 -16.41 5.53 -5.38
C VAL A 151 -17.78 4.82 -5.38
N VAL A 152 -18.13 4.13 -4.30
CA VAL A 152 -19.40 3.41 -4.15
C VAL A 152 -20.57 4.40 -4.04
N PHE A 153 -20.51 5.36 -3.12
CA PHE A 153 -21.56 6.38 -2.99
C PHE A 153 -21.61 7.30 -4.22
N GLY A 154 -20.46 7.55 -4.86
CA GLY A 154 -20.41 8.32 -6.10
C GLY A 154 -21.14 7.64 -7.26
N HIS A 155 -21.28 6.31 -7.25
CA HIS A 155 -22.13 5.61 -8.20
C HIS A 155 -23.62 5.83 -7.92
N GLN A 156 -24.03 5.90 -6.66
CA GLN A 156 -25.42 6.20 -6.29
C GLN A 156 -25.82 7.61 -6.71
N ILE A 157 -24.93 8.58 -6.54
CA ILE A 157 -25.14 9.96 -7.03
C ILE A 157 -25.27 9.97 -8.56
N GLU A 158 -24.48 9.15 -9.26
CA GLU A 158 -24.57 8.99 -10.71
C GLU A 158 -25.96 8.48 -11.15
N LEU A 159 -26.49 7.45 -10.48
CA LEU A 159 -27.84 6.93 -10.75
C LEU A 159 -28.92 7.97 -10.47
N TRP A 160 -28.83 8.67 -9.34
CA TRP A 160 -29.77 9.73 -9.00
C TRP A 160 -29.77 10.87 -10.03
N MET A 161 -28.58 11.29 -10.50
CA MET A 161 -28.44 12.28 -11.58
C MET A 161 -29.07 11.79 -12.89
N ILE A 162 -28.88 10.51 -13.23
CA ILE A 162 -29.48 9.90 -14.42
C ILE A 162 -31.01 9.97 -14.38
N GLU A 163 -31.61 9.73 -13.22
CA GLU A 163 -33.07 9.72 -13.01
C GLU A 163 -33.69 11.12 -12.96
N HIS A 164 -32.95 12.12 -12.46
CA HIS A 164 -33.50 13.47 -12.21
C HIS A 164 -33.06 14.55 -13.22
N SER A 165 -32.24 14.20 -14.22
CA SER A 165 -31.67 15.19 -15.14
C SER A 165 -32.09 14.97 -16.59
N ASP A 166 -33.15 15.65 -17.03
CA ASP A 166 -33.55 15.76 -18.46
C ASP A 166 -32.93 17.02 -19.10
N HIS A 167 -31.61 17.02 -19.28
CA HIS A 167 -30.89 18.19 -19.83
C HIS A 167 -29.92 17.75 -20.94
N ALA A 168 -29.76 18.60 -21.97
CA ALA A 168 -28.90 18.31 -23.13
C ALA A 168 -27.41 18.07 -22.80
N LEU A 169 -26.95 18.53 -21.62
CA LEU A 169 -25.56 18.38 -21.17
C LEU A 169 -25.33 17.15 -20.27
N ARG A 170 -26.36 16.31 -20.05
CA ARG A 170 -26.31 15.15 -19.16
C ARG A 170 -25.09 14.26 -19.39
N ASP A 171 -24.81 13.89 -20.63
CA ASP A 171 -23.74 12.94 -20.94
C ASP A 171 -22.35 13.52 -20.65
N TRP A 172 -22.16 14.82 -20.87
CA TRP A 172 -20.91 15.51 -20.52
C TRP A 172 -20.72 15.61 -19.01
N VAL A 173 -21.78 15.90 -18.25
CA VAL A 173 -21.75 15.95 -16.79
C VAL A 173 -21.44 14.57 -16.22
N LEU A 174 -22.07 13.51 -16.74
CA LEU A 174 -21.82 12.13 -16.31
C LEU A 174 -20.39 11.69 -16.65
N LEU A 175 -19.87 12.03 -17.83
CA LEU A 175 -18.50 11.73 -18.21
C LEU A 175 -17.50 12.43 -17.28
N ALA A 176 -17.70 13.72 -17.02
CA ALA A 176 -16.86 14.50 -16.10
C ALA A 176 -16.91 13.94 -14.68
N TRP A 177 -18.10 13.58 -14.19
CA TRP A 177 -18.28 12.96 -12.87
C TRP A 177 -17.54 11.63 -12.75
N ARG A 178 -17.70 10.74 -13.74
CA ARG A 178 -16.98 9.46 -13.79
C ARG A 178 -15.47 9.69 -13.80
N PHE A 179 -14.98 10.64 -14.59
CA PHE A 179 -13.56 10.96 -14.66
C PHE A 179 -13.03 11.44 -13.30
N VAL A 180 -13.70 12.40 -12.66
CA VAL A 180 -13.32 12.90 -11.33
C VAL A 180 -13.34 11.79 -10.29
N ARG A 181 -14.36 10.92 -10.30
CA ARG A 181 -14.48 9.78 -9.38
C ARG A 181 -13.30 8.82 -9.48
N TRP A 182 -12.94 8.41 -10.70
CA TRP A 182 -11.79 7.53 -10.93
C TRP A 182 -10.46 8.24 -10.66
N LEU A 183 -10.35 9.53 -10.99
CA LEU A 183 -9.17 10.33 -10.71
C LEU A 183 -8.88 10.40 -9.21
N ILE A 184 -9.91 10.64 -8.38
CA ILE A 184 -9.77 10.67 -6.91
C ILE A 184 -9.34 9.30 -6.38
N ALA A 185 -9.91 8.21 -6.89
CA ALA A 185 -9.54 6.86 -6.49
C ALA A 185 -8.07 6.52 -6.82
N LEU A 186 -7.62 6.85 -8.04
CA LEU A 186 -6.25 6.63 -8.48
C LEU A 186 -5.26 7.55 -7.75
N ALA A 187 -5.61 8.83 -7.57
CA ALA A 187 -4.80 9.78 -6.82
C ALA A 187 -4.62 9.33 -5.36
N THR A 188 -5.67 8.80 -4.74
CA THR A 188 -5.60 8.25 -3.37
C THR A 188 -4.71 7.01 -3.32
N SER A 189 -4.81 6.11 -4.31
CA SER A 189 -3.94 4.93 -4.42
C SER A 189 -2.46 5.33 -4.53
N VAL A 190 -2.16 6.33 -5.36
CA VAL A 190 -0.81 6.90 -5.50
C VAL A 190 -0.34 7.53 -4.18
N ALA A 191 -1.19 8.29 -3.49
CA ALA A 191 -0.85 8.89 -2.20
C ALA A 191 -0.56 7.83 -1.12
N VAL A 192 -1.37 6.77 -1.04
CA VAL A 192 -1.18 5.64 -0.13
C VAL A 192 0.17 4.95 -0.42
N LEU A 193 0.50 4.70 -1.68
CA LEU A 193 1.78 4.12 -2.05
C LEU A 193 2.96 5.05 -1.74
N GLN A 194 2.81 6.36 -1.89
CA GLN A 194 3.84 7.32 -1.47
C GLN A 194 4.10 7.25 0.04
N VAL A 195 3.04 7.17 0.86
CA VAL A 195 3.16 7.01 2.32
C VAL A 195 3.96 5.74 2.63
N ILE A 196 3.59 4.62 1.99
CA ILE A 196 4.30 3.35 2.14
C ILE A 196 5.77 3.52 1.74
N PHE A 197 6.06 4.06 0.55
CA PHE A 197 7.44 4.20 0.05
C PHE A 197 8.30 5.15 0.89
N HIS A 198 7.71 6.22 1.42
CA HIS A 198 8.44 7.19 2.22
C HIS A 198 8.79 6.67 3.61
N PHE A 199 7.86 6.00 4.29
CA PHE A 199 8.04 5.59 5.68
C PHE A 199 8.61 4.18 5.85
N SER A 200 8.60 3.34 4.81
CA SER A 200 9.07 1.96 4.92
C SER A 200 10.59 1.80 4.97
N THR A 201 11.36 2.82 4.62
CA THR A 201 12.83 2.82 4.69
C THR A 201 13.31 3.80 5.75
N ALA A 202 14.40 3.45 6.45
CA ALA A 202 14.92 4.29 7.53
C ALA A 202 15.54 5.59 6.98
N VAL A 203 16.23 5.48 5.84
CA VAL A 203 16.57 6.62 5.00
C VAL A 203 15.33 6.92 4.15
N ARG A 204 14.75 8.11 4.33
CA ARG A 204 13.45 8.45 3.73
C ARG A 204 13.65 9.18 2.41
N PRO A 205 13.20 8.65 1.27
CA PRO A 205 13.28 9.37 0.01
C PRO A 205 12.34 10.59 0.04
N PRO A 206 12.71 11.73 -0.53
CA PRO A 206 11.80 12.87 -0.69
C PRO A 206 10.48 12.46 -1.35
N TRP A 207 9.35 13.04 -0.91
CA TRP A 207 8.00 12.71 -1.44
C TRP A 207 7.90 12.77 -2.96
N LEU A 208 8.48 13.80 -3.59
CA LEU A 208 8.46 13.96 -5.04
C LEU A 208 9.19 12.82 -5.79
N ARG A 209 10.19 12.19 -5.15
CA ARG A 209 10.95 11.08 -5.73
C ARG A 209 10.22 9.74 -5.64
N THR A 210 9.19 9.62 -4.80
CA THR A 210 8.41 8.39 -4.68
C THR A 210 7.25 8.31 -5.69
N ILE A 211 6.85 9.44 -6.27
CA ILE A 211 5.71 9.56 -7.20
C ILE A 211 5.85 8.64 -8.44
N PRO A 212 6.98 8.58 -9.17
CA PRO A 212 7.04 7.80 -10.41
C PRO A 212 6.77 6.31 -10.21
N GLY A 213 7.35 5.72 -9.17
CA GLY A 213 7.11 4.34 -8.78
C GLY A 213 5.72 4.12 -8.22
N ALA A 214 5.14 5.10 -7.51
CA ALA A 214 3.78 4.99 -6.98
C ALA A 214 2.75 5.00 -8.13
N LEU A 215 2.98 5.82 -9.15
CA LEU A 215 2.21 5.80 -10.40
C LEU A 215 2.38 4.46 -11.11
N LEU A 216 3.61 3.99 -11.32
CA LEU A 216 3.88 2.72 -11.97
C LEU A 216 3.20 1.55 -11.24
N ALA A 217 3.32 1.48 -9.91
CA ALA A 217 2.67 0.47 -9.08
C ALA A 217 1.14 0.54 -9.19
N THR A 218 0.55 1.74 -9.13
CA THR A 218 -0.90 1.94 -9.27
C THR A 218 -1.39 1.48 -10.64
N THR A 219 -0.72 1.90 -11.72
CA THR A 219 -1.09 1.50 -13.09
C THR A 219 -0.91 0.00 -13.31
N THR A 220 0.18 -0.58 -12.81
CA THR A 220 0.45 -2.03 -12.91
C THR A 220 -0.58 -2.84 -12.13
N TRP A 221 -0.92 -2.42 -10.92
CA TRP A 221 -1.95 -3.06 -10.10
C TRP A 221 -3.33 -2.98 -10.75
N PHE A 222 -3.71 -1.81 -11.25
CA PHE A 222 -4.99 -1.60 -11.93
C PHE A 222 -5.10 -2.47 -13.18
N GLY A 223 -4.08 -2.46 -14.04
CA GLY A 223 -4.01 -3.32 -15.22
C GLY A 223 -4.01 -4.82 -14.87
N SER A 224 -3.29 -5.21 -13.82
CA SER A 224 -3.29 -6.60 -13.34
C SER A 224 -4.67 -7.02 -12.83
N THR A 225 -5.40 -6.14 -12.16
CA THR A 225 -6.75 -6.42 -11.67
C THR A 225 -7.73 -6.64 -12.83
N MET A 226 -7.64 -5.82 -13.88
CA MET A 226 -8.46 -6.00 -15.09
C MET A 226 -8.10 -7.30 -15.83
N ALA A 227 -6.81 -7.56 -16.03
CA ALA A 227 -6.33 -8.77 -16.70
C ALA A 227 -6.72 -10.03 -15.92
N TYR A 228 -6.60 -9.99 -14.60
CA TYR A 228 -6.98 -11.08 -13.71
C TYR A 228 -8.50 -11.33 -13.74
N GLY A 229 -9.32 -10.28 -13.67
CA GLY A 229 -10.77 -10.39 -13.79
C GLY A 229 -11.20 -11.00 -15.12
N TRP A 230 -10.56 -10.59 -16.23
CA TRP A 230 -10.80 -11.19 -17.54
C TRP A 230 -10.40 -12.68 -17.58
N TYR A 231 -9.26 -13.05 -16.99
CA TYR A 231 -8.80 -14.44 -16.94
C TYR A 231 -9.72 -15.35 -16.15
N VAL A 232 -10.12 -14.94 -14.95
CA VAL A 232 -10.99 -15.73 -14.06
C VAL A 232 -12.39 -15.90 -14.66
N THR A 233 -12.93 -14.87 -15.30
CA THR A 233 -14.28 -14.94 -15.89
C THR A 233 -14.36 -15.73 -17.20
N ARG A 234 -13.23 -15.95 -17.89
CA ARG A 234 -13.21 -16.60 -19.22
C ARG A 234 -12.56 -17.97 -19.26
N PHE A 235 -11.52 -18.19 -18.45
CA PHE A 235 -10.68 -19.39 -18.54
C PHE A 235 -10.63 -20.19 -17.25
N ALA A 236 -10.56 -19.50 -16.10
CA ALA A 236 -10.31 -20.15 -14.83
C ALA A 236 -11.57 -20.24 -13.97
N ASP A 237 -12.30 -21.33 -14.15
CA ASP A 237 -13.46 -21.68 -13.33
C ASP A 237 -12.99 -22.31 -12.01
N TYR A 238 -12.35 -21.52 -11.14
CA TYR A 238 -11.71 -21.98 -9.90
C TYR A 238 -12.68 -22.74 -8.99
N SER A 239 -13.95 -22.35 -8.97
CA SER A 239 -15.01 -23.01 -8.20
C SER A 239 -15.29 -24.43 -8.70
N ARG A 240 -15.15 -24.69 -10.00
CA ARG A 240 -15.35 -26.02 -10.59
C ARG A 240 -14.19 -26.97 -10.25
N VAL A 241 -12.96 -26.46 -10.18
CA VAL A 241 -11.76 -27.28 -9.95
C VAL A 241 -11.47 -27.47 -8.46
N TYR A 242 -11.62 -26.42 -7.66
CA TYR A 242 -11.21 -26.40 -6.25
C TYR A 242 -12.38 -26.25 -5.27
N GLY A 243 -13.62 -26.16 -5.75
CA GLY A 243 -14.81 -26.01 -4.90
C GLY A 243 -14.74 -24.73 -4.05
N SER A 244 -15.07 -24.86 -2.77
CA SER A 244 -15.04 -23.76 -1.79
C SER A 244 -13.65 -23.15 -1.57
N LEU A 245 -12.56 -23.86 -1.89
CA LEU A 245 -11.20 -23.33 -1.81
C LEU A 245 -10.86 -22.38 -2.97
N GLY A 246 -11.64 -22.43 -4.07
CA GLY A 246 -11.39 -21.66 -5.28
C GLY A 246 -11.32 -20.15 -5.02
N ALA A 247 -12.25 -19.61 -4.23
CA ALA A 247 -12.27 -18.18 -3.89
C ALA A 247 -11.04 -17.74 -3.08
N GLY A 248 -10.59 -18.57 -2.13
CA GLY A 248 -9.40 -18.30 -1.32
C GLY A 248 -8.12 -18.29 -2.16
N ILE A 249 -7.96 -19.30 -3.03
CA ILE A 249 -6.83 -19.39 -3.96
C ILE A 249 -6.84 -18.19 -4.92
N ALA A 250 -8.00 -17.89 -5.51
CA ALA A 250 -8.14 -16.76 -6.42
C ALA A 250 -7.83 -15.42 -5.75
N THR A 251 -8.27 -15.22 -4.51
CA THR A 251 -7.96 -14.03 -3.72
C THR A 251 -6.47 -13.93 -3.42
N MET A 252 -5.82 -15.04 -3.05
CA MET A 252 -4.39 -15.08 -2.77
C MET A 252 -3.54 -14.71 -4.00
N VAL A 253 -3.92 -15.18 -5.19
CA VAL A 253 -3.26 -14.84 -6.46
C VAL A 253 -3.43 -13.36 -6.78
N TRP A 254 -4.62 -12.80 -6.57
CA TRP A 254 -4.84 -11.36 -6.77
C TRP A 254 -4.00 -10.50 -5.82
N LEU A 255 -3.99 -10.84 -4.51
CA LEU A 255 -3.17 -10.17 -3.50
C LEU A 255 -1.67 -10.25 -3.82
N TYR A 256 -1.24 -11.37 -4.38
CA TYR A 256 0.13 -11.56 -4.87
C TYR A 256 0.47 -10.60 -6.02
N PHE A 257 -0.43 -10.38 -6.98
CA PHE A 257 -0.20 -9.38 -8.04
C PHE A 257 -0.15 -7.95 -7.49
N VAL A 258 -1.00 -7.62 -6.51
CA VAL A 258 -0.95 -6.31 -5.82
C VAL A 258 0.42 -6.10 -5.16
N SER A 259 0.92 -7.13 -4.45
CA SER A 259 2.22 -7.08 -3.79
C SER A 259 3.39 -6.98 -4.79
N ILE A 260 3.36 -7.71 -5.90
CA ILE A 260 4.36 -7.57 -6.99
C ILE A 260 4.34 -6.15 -7.55
N ALA A 261 3.17 -5.62 -7.91
CA ALA A 261 3.05 -4.30 -8.50
C ALA A 261 3.67 -3.22 -7.58
N THR A 262 3.40 -3.34 -6.28
CA THR A 262 3.95 -2.46 -5.25
C THR A 262 5.48 -2.54 -5.17
N LEU A 263 6.04 -3.76 -5.13
CA LEU A 263 7.49 -3.97 -5.05
C LEU A 263 8.22 -3.55 -6.34
N VAL A 264 7.62 -3.79 -7.50
CA VAL A 264 8.15 -3.33 -8.80
C VAL A 264 8.18 -1.80 -8.86
N GLY A 265 7.14 -1.13 -8.36
CA GLY A 265 7.14 0.34 -8.25
C GLY A 265 8.28 0.87 -7.38
N ALA A 266 8.60 0.20 -6.28
CA ALA A 266 9.72 0.58 -5.44
C ALA A 266 11.09 0.30 -6.06
N GLU A 267 11.26 -0.84 -6.75
CA GLU A 267 12.47 -1.12 -7.54
C GLU A 267 12.68 -0.07 -8.62
N PHE A 268 11.60 0.38 -9.27
CA PHE A 268 11.65 1.45 -10.24
C PHE A 268 12.08 2.78 -9.60
N ASN A 269 11.51 3.16 -8.46
CA ASN A 269 11.98 4.34 -7.72
C ASN A 269 13.47 4.25 -7.36
N ALA A 270 13.94 3.08 -6.91
CA ALA A 270 15.35 2.85 -6.59
C ALA A 270 16.27 2.87 -7.83
N GLN A 271 15.75 2.68 -9.04
CA GLN A 271 16.50 2.87 -10.29
C GLN A 271 16.56 4.33 -10.71
N VAL A 272 15.43 5.04 -10.64
CA VAL A 272 15.34 6.44 -11.06
C VAL A 272 16.05 7.36 -10.07
N TYR A 273 15.96 7.07 -8.78
CA TYR A 273 16.56 7.86 -7.69
C TYR A 273 17.33 6.94 -6.74
N PRO A 274 18.58 6.57 -7.07
CA PRO A 274 19.43 5.79 -6.19
C PRO A 274 19.71 6.53 -4.88
N MET A 275 19.62 5.82 -3.76
CA MET A 275 19.79 6.42 -2.43
C MET A 275 21.26 6.67 -2.04
N TRP A 276 22.20 6.09 -2.80
CA TRP A 276 23.65 6.21 -2.53
C TRP A 276 24.18 7.62 -2.80
N ASP A 277 23.54 8.39 -3.69
CA ASP A 277 23.94 9.76 -3.98
C ASP A 277 23.68 10.69 -2.78
N GLU A 278 22.67 10.39 -1.94
CA GLU A 278 22.35 11.22 -0.77
C GLU A 278 23.27 10.92 0.43
N GLN A 279 23.65 9.66 0.65
CA GLN A 279 24.60 9.30 1.73
C GLN A 279 26.03 9.74 1.41
N GLY A 280 26.50 9.54 0.18
CA GLY A 280 27.82 10.04 -0.24
C GLY A 280 27.90 11.56 -0.11
N ALA A 281 26.84 12.28 -0.49
CA ALA A 281 26.79 13.74 -0.36
C ALA A 281 26.67 14.21 1.09
N SER A 282 25.90 13.54 1.95
CA SER A 282 25.77 13.92 3.37
C SER A 282 27.04 13.63 4.16
N THR A 283 27.71 12.51 3.90
CA THR A 283 28.98 12.17 4.58
C THR A 283 30.10 13.09 4.14
N MET A 284 30.21 13.43 2.84
CA MET A 284 31.18 14.43 2.37
C MET A 284 30.91 15.83 2.96
N ALA A 285 29.65 16.24 3.09
CA ALA A 285 29.30 17.50 3.72
C ALA A 285 29.57 17.52 5.23
N GLU A 286 29.50 16.38 5.92
CA GLU A 286 29.81 16.26 7.34
C GLU A 286 31.34 16.25 7.58
N ASP A 287 32.10 15.58 6.71
CA ASP A 287 33.57 15.60 6.74
C ASP A 287 34.14 17.00 6.42
N ASP A 288 33.59 17.71 5.42
CA ASP A 288 33.99 19.10 5.09
C ASP A 288 33.73 20.09 6.24
N VAL A 289 32.67 19.88 7.03
CA VAL A 289 32.33 20.73 8.18
C VAL A 289 33.21 20.43 9.39
N LEU A 290 33.68 19.18 9.53
CA LEU A 290 34.60 18.79 10.60
C LEU A 290 36.06 19.12 10.29
N GLU A 291 36.43 19.28 9.01
CA GLU A 291 37.80 19.60 8.59
C GLU A 291 38.12 21.11 8.66
N TYR A 292 37.14 22.00 8.85
CA TYR A 292 37.35 23.45 9.05
C TYR A 292 36.50 24.07 10.19
N PRO A 293 36.80 23.80 11.49
CA PRO A 293 36.06 24.44 12.58
C PRO A 293 36.53 25.86 12.89
N ASP A 294 37.80 26.22 12.63
CA ASP A 294 38.33 27.51 13.06
C ASP A 294 39.66 27.86 12.36
N SER A 295 39.62 28.62 11.27
CA SER A 295 40.80 29.34 10.79
C SER A 295 40.48 30.83 10.79
N THR A 296 40.47 31.42 11.98
CA THR A 296 40.68 32.85 12.12
C THR A 296 41.99 33.22 11.41
N PRO A 297 42.01 34.20 10.48
CA PRO A 297 43.23 34.55 9.79
C PRO A 297 44.17 35.22 10.80
N ALA A 298 45.20 34.49 11.22
CA ALA A 298 46.29 35.04 12.01
C ALA A 298 46.99 36.13 11.19
N PHE A 299 46.77 37.39 11.56
CA PHE A 299 47.53 38.52 11.05
C PHE A 299 49.00 38.34 11.42
N HIS A 300 49.80 37.94 10.43
CA HIS A 300 51.25 37.85 10.55
C HIS A 300 51.81 39.29 10.51
N HIS A 301 52.20 39.83 11.66
CA HIS A 301 53.08 41.00 11.70
C HIS A 301 54.50 40.57 11.29
N PRO A 302 55.17 41.31 10.39
CA PRO A 302 56.58 41.09 10.11
C PRO A 302 57.43 41.86 11.12
N ASP A 303 58.23 41.13 11.90
CA ASP A 303 59.30 41.68 12.71
C ASP A 303 60.37 42.31 11.80
N THR A 304 60.47 43.63 11.80
CA THR A 304 61.66 44.34 11.31
C THR A 304 62.60 44.59 12.47
N GLY A 305 63.53 43.64 12.70
CA GLY A 305 64.74 43.90 13.46
C GLY A 305 65.80 44.54 12.55
N LEU A 306 66.17 45.79 12.83
CA LEU A 306 67.45 46.36 12.41
C LEU A 306 68.09 47.09 13.59
N ALA A 307 69.30 46.65 13.92
CA ALA A 307 70.22 47.24 14.87
C ALA A 307 70.88 48.51 14.30
N GLY A 308 71.25 49.46 15.18
CA GLY A 308 72.22 50.50 14.84
C GLY A 308 72.14 51.75 15.71
N SER A 309 73.18 51.93 16.54
CA SER A 309 73.61 53.10 17.35
C SER A 309 72.75 53.54 18.54
#